data_AF-A0A1I7HZW9-F1
#
_entry.id   AF-A0A1I7HZW9-F1
#
_cell.length_a   1.000
_cell.length_b   1.000
_cell.length_c   1.000
_cell.angle_alpha   90.00
_cell.angle_beta   90.00
_cell.angle_gamma   90.00
#
_symmetry.space_group_name_H-M   'P 1'
#
loop_
_entity.id
_entity.type
_entity.pdbx_description
1 polymer ?
#
loop_
_entity_poly.entity_id
_entity_poly.type
_entity_poly.pdbx_seq_one_letter_code
_entity_poly.pdbx_strand_id
1 'polypeptide(L)'
;GANEIARRARGTPRIAGRLLRRVRDFAVVAEAETVTRAIADRALQLLDVDAAGLDVMDRKYLSLIARSFGGGPVGIETIGAALSEPRDAIEDIIEPYLIQRGFVQRTPRGRVLTRHAYRHMQLPEPGAAPVAA
;
A
#
# COMPACT_ATOMS: atom_id res chain seq x y z
N GLY A 1 7.14 19.74 3.33
CA GLY A 1 6.54 18.87 2.31
C GLY A 1 7.45 17.73 1.89
N ALA A 2 8.67 18.04 1.43
CA ALA A 2 9.56 17.08 0.76
C ALA A 2 9.75 15.72 1.48
N ASN A 3 10.04 15.73 2.79
CA ASN A 3 10.21 14.50 3.56
C ASN A 3 8.95 13.61 3.60
N GLU A 4 7.76 14.22 3.62
CA GLU A 4 6.48 13.48 3.62
C GLU A 4 6.27 12.77 2.27
N ILE A 5 6.59 13.47 1.17
CA ILE A 5 6.54 12.90 -0.18
C ILE A 5 7.56 11.76 -0.32
N ALA A 6 8.79 11.98 0.13
CA ALA A 6 9.87 11.00 0.05
C ALA A 6 9.53 9.71 0.82
N ARG A 7 8.95 9.83 2.02
CA ARG A 7 8.52 8.67 2.82
C ARG A 7 7.50 7.79 2.09
N ARG A 8 6.59 8.39 1.32
CA ARG A 8 5.55 7.66 0.55
C ARG A 8 6.00 7.23 -0.84
N ALA A 9 7.18 7.65 -1.28
CA ALA A 9 7.69 7.37 -2.62
C ALA A 9 8.35 5.98 -2.77
N ARG A 10 8.38 5.16 -1.71
CA ARG A 10 8.87 3.77 -1.73
C ARG A 10 10.31 3.63 -2.25
N GLY A 11 11.16 4.62 -1.95
CA GLY A 11 12.54 4.67 -2.46
C GLY A 11 12.65 4.73 -3.98
N THR A 12 11.55 5.01 -4.71
CA THR A 12 11.50 4.99 -6.17
C THR A 12 11.45 6.42 -6.71
N PRO A 13 12.51 6.93 -7.39
CA PRO A 13 12.55 8.31 -7.89
C PRO A 13 11.37 8.67 -8.81
N ARG A 14 10.91 7.72 -9.63
CA ARG A 14 9.75 7.89 -10.51
C ARG A 14 8.46 8.16 -9.73
N ILE A 15 8.23 7.44 -8.62
CA ILE A 15 7.07 7.64 -7.75
C ILE A 15 7.20 8.99 -7.03
N ALA A 16 8.39 9.34 -6.52
CA ALA A 16 8.63 10.63 -5.89
C ALA A 16 8.28 11.80 -6.82
N GLY A 17 8.73 11.75 -8.08
CA GLY A 17 8.42 12.77 -9.09
C GLY A 17 6.92 12.85 -9.41
N ARG A 18 6.22 11.71 -9.49
CA ARG A 18 4.76 11.67 -9.71
C ARG A 18 4.00 12.29 -8.55
N LEU A 19 4.34 11.91 -7.31
CA LEU A 19 3.70 12.43 -6.10
C LEU A 19 3.97 13.93 -5.93
N LEU A 20 5.20 14.38 -6.18
CA LEU A 20 5.55 15.80 -6.11
C LEU A 20 4.69 16.66 -7.04
N ARG A 21 4.50 16.23 -8.29
CA ARG A 21 3.63 16.95 -9.24
C ARG A 21 2.21 17.04 -8.71
N ARG A 22 1.64 15.94 -8.23
CA ARG A 22 0.26 15.93 -7.69
C ARG A 22 0.10 16.77 -6.42
N VAL A 23 1.07 16.73 -5.51
CA VAL A 23 1.07 17.56 -4.30
C VAL A 23 1.20 19.04 -4.64
N ARG A 24 2.01 19.39 -5.63
CA ARG A 24 2.11 20.76 -6.15
C ARG A 24 0.77 21.21 -6.73
N ASP A 25 0.15 20.41 -7.59
CA ASP A 25 -1.12 20.76 -8.22
C ASP A 25 -2.22 20.97 -7.16
N PHE A 26 -2.24 20.13 -6.11
CA PHE A 26 -3.11 20.34 -4.95
C PHE A 26 -2.81 21.66 -4.21
N ALA A 27 -1.54 21.95 -3.95
CA ALA A 27 -1.14 23.17 -3.22
C ALA A 27 -1.55 24.44 -3.96
N VAL A 28 -1.49 24.45 -5.30
CA VAL A 28 -1.96 25.56 -6.14
C VAL A 28 -3.47 25.77 -5.97
N VAL A 29 -4.28 24.71 -6.03
CA VAL A 29 -5.74 24.79 -5.86
C VAL A 29 -6.13 25.16 -4.43
N ALA A 30 -5.33 24.75 -3.44
CA ALA A 30 -5.52 25.10 -2.04
C ALA A 30 -4.98 26.50 -1.67
N GLU A 31 -4.50 27.27 -2.64
CA GLU A 31 -3.90 28.60 -2.46
C GLU A 31 -2.80 28.64 -1.39
N ALA A 32 -2.04 27.54 -1.28
CA ALA A 32 -0.99 27.41 -0.28
C ALA A 32 0.31 28.06 -0.77
N GLU A 33 0.80 29.07 -0.05
CA GLU A 33 2.07 29.74 -0.36
C GLU A 33 3.28 28.79 -0.29
N THR A 34 3.25 27.80 0.60
CA THR A 34 4.35 26.85 0.80
C THR A 34 3.83 25.43 1.07
N VAL A 35 4.46 24.44 0.43
CA VAL A 35 4.14 23.02 0.64
C VAL A 35 4.71 22.51 1.98
N THR A 36 3.96 22.74 3.06
CA THR A 36 4.27 22.23 4.40
C THR A 36 4.09 20.71 4.49
N ARG A 37 4.43 20.11 5.64
CA ARG A 37 4.13 18.68 5.89
C ARG A 37 2.62 18.41 5.85
N ALA A 38 1.81 19.28 6.46
CA ALA A 38 0.35 19.12 6.53
C ALA A 38 -0.31 19.19 5.15
N ILE A 39 0.12 20.13 4.30
CA ILE A 39 -0.39 20.23 2.92
C ILE A 39 -0.04 18.97 2.12
N ALA A 40 1.21 18.50 2.22
CA ALA A 40 1.63 17.27 1.55
C ALA A 40 0.86 16.03 2.04
N ASP A 41 0.68 15.88 3.36
CA ASP A 41 -0.09 14.77 3.94
C ASP A 41 -1.53 14.77 3.44
N ARG A 42 -2.23 15.91 3.51
CA ARG A 42 -3.60 16.05 3.02
C ARG A 42 -3.71 15.72 1.53
N ALA A 43 -2.79 16.25 0.71
CA ALA A 43 -2.75 15.96 -0.72
C ALA A 43 -2.55 14.46 -1.00
N LEU A 44 -1.64 13.81 -0.28
CA LEU A 44 -1.32 12.39 -0.46
C LEU A 44 -2.46 11.48 0.01
N GLN A 45 -3.16 11.85 1.09
CA GLN A 45 -4.38 11.17 1.53
C GLN A 45 -5.49 11.25 0.49
N LEU A 46 -5.68 12.40 -0.16
CA LEU A 46 -6.66 12.56 -1.25
C LEU A 46 -6.29 11.76 -2.51
N LEU A 47 -4.99 11.49 -2.71
CA LEU A 47 -4.50 10.59 -3.74
C LEU A 47 -4.53 9.13 -3.31
N ASP A 48 -5.13 8.84 -2.16
CA ASP A 48 -5.28 7.48 -1.65
C ASP A 48 -3.93 6.79 -1.39
N VAL A 49 -2.90 7.58 -1.06
CA VAL A 49 -1.56 7.11 -0.68
C VAL A 49 -1.41 7.24 0.83
N ASP A 50 -1.31 6.11 1.53
CA ASP A 50 -1.24 6.11 2.99
C ASP A 50 0.14 6.50 3.54
N ALA A 51 0.28 6.58 4.86
CA ALA A 51 1.53 6.96 5.52
C ALA A 51 2.68 5.95 5.32
N ALA A 52 2.37 4.70 4.96
CA ALA A 52 3.35 3.68 4.58
C ALA A 52 3.69 3.75 3.08
N GLY A 53 3.06 4.64 2.33
CA GLY A 53 3.25 4.81 0.89
C GLY A 53 2.44 3.83 0.05
N LEU A 54 1.54 3.02 0.62
CA LEU A 54 0.67 2.12 -0.12
C LEU A 54 -0.40 2.93 -0.85
N ASP A 55 -0.65 2.58 -2.11
CA ASP A 55 -1.67 3.22 -2.93
C ASP A 55 -2.95 2.37 -2.96
N VAL A 56 -3.88 2.73 -3.84
CA VAL A 56 -5.15 2.02 -4.02
C VAL A 56 -4.94 0.55 -4.39
N MET A 57 -4.00 0.24 -5.28
CA MET A 57 -3.82 -1.12 -5.79
C MET A 57 -3.16 -2.02 -4.76
N ASP A 58 -2.19 -1.50 -4.01
CA ASP A 58 -1.62 -2.23 -2.87
C ASP A 58 -2.68 -2.57 -1.83
N ARG A 59 -3.53 -1.60 -1.46
CA ARG A 59 -4.58 -1.79 -0.46
C ARG A 59 -5.66 -2.76 -0.96
N LYS A 60 -6.00 -2.73 -2.25
CA LYS A 60 -6.88 -3.72 -2.88
C LYS A 60 -6.26 -5.12 -2.84
N TYR A 61 -4.99 -5.26 -3.19
CA TYR A 61 -4.26 -6.53 -3.12
C TYR A 61 -4.30 -7.13 -1.70
N LEU A 62 -3.92 -6.33 -0.69
CA LEU A 62 -3.92 -6.79 0.70
C LEU A 62 -5.34 -7.12 1.18
N SER A 63 -6.32 -6.26 0.87
CA SER A 63 -7.71 -6.46 1.27
C SER A 63 -8.34 -7.70 0.65
N LEU A 64 -8.01 -7.99 -0.62
CA LEU A 64 -8.46 -9.19 -1.32
C LEU A 64 -7.98 -10.45 -0.59
N ILE A 65 -6.68 -10.55 -0.30
CA ILE A 65 -6.14 -11.72 0.38
C ILE A 65 -6.71 -11.84 1.80
N ALA A 66 -6.84 -10.72 2.53
CA ALA A 66 -7.34 -10.72 3.89
C ALA A 66 -8.81 -11.14 3.98
N ARG A 67 -9.67 -10.50 3.18
CA ARG A 67 -11.13 -10.59 3.32
C ARG A 67 -11.73 -11.74 2.52
N SER A 68 -11.24 -11.99 1.31
CA SER A 68 -11.79 -13.03 0.44
C SER A 68 -11.17 -14.40 0.67
N PHE A 69 -9.91 -14.44 1.12
CA PHE A 69 -9.15 -15.68 1.28
C PHE A 69 -8.64 -15.92 2.71
N GLY A 70 -9.10 -15.14 3.68
CA GLY A 70 -8.75 -15.33 5.10
C GLY A 70 -7.26 -15.18 5.42
N GLY A 71 -6.49 -14.49 4.58
CA GLY A 71 -5.04 -14.34 4.73
C GLY A 71 -4.20 -15.22 3.81
N GLY A 72 -4.82 -16.10 3.02
CA GLY A 72 -4.15 -16.98 2.07
C GLY A 72 -3.86 -18.39 2.62
N PRO A 73 -3.11 -19.23 1.87
CA PRO A 73 -2.36 -18.91 0.66
C PRO A 73 -3.23 -18.74 -0.60
N VAL A 74 -2.89 -17.75 -1.45
CA VAL A 74 -3.59 -17.47 -2.72
C VAL A 74 -2.62 -17.51 -3.90
N GLY A 75 -3.01 -18.17 -4.99
CA GLY A 75 -2.23 -18.21 -6.23
C GLY A 75 -2.21 -16.85 -6.95
N ILE A 76 -1.13 -16.55 -7.65
CA ILE A 76 -0.99 -15.28 -8.38
C ILE A 76 -2.03 -15.11 -9.47
N GLU A 77 -2.35 -16.19 -10.18
CA GLU A 77 -3.39 -16.17 -11.24
C GLU A 77 -4.75 -15.80 -10.65
N THR A 78 -5.07 -16.29 -9.46
CA THR A 78 -6.33 -15.96 -8.75
C THR A 78 -6.36 -14.49 -8.33
N ILE A 79 -5.24 -13.95 -7.84
CA ILE A 79 -5.13 -12.54 -7.48
C ILE A 79 -5.25 -11.67 -8.74
N GLY A 80 -4.55 -12.02 -9.83
CA GLY A 80 -4.60 -11.33 -11.10
C GLY A 80 -6.02 -11.26 -11.66
N ALA A 81 -6.70 -12.41 -11.71
CA ALA A 81 -8.10 -12.47 -12.14
C ALA A 81 -9.02 -11.59 -11.28
N ALA A 82 -8.88 -11.63 -9.96
CA ALA A 82 -9.71 -10.85 -9.05
C ALA A 82 -9.44 -9.34 -9.10
N LEU A 83 -8.21 -8.92 -9.40
CA LEU A 83 -7.84 -7.51 -9.53
C LEU A 83 -7.96 -6.99 -10.97
N SER A 84 -8.23 -7.87 -11.95
CA SER A 84 -8.17 -7.55 -13.38
C SER A 84 -6.82 -6.96 -13.80
N GLU A 85 -5.75 -7.48 -13.21
CA GLU A 85 -4.37 -7.08 -13.49
C GLU A 85 -3.58 -8.27 -14.00
N PRO A 86 -2.67 -8.08 -14.96
CA PRO A 86 -1.85 -9.17 -15.46
C PRO A 86 -0.81 -9.57 -14.39
N ARG A 87 -0.42 -10.84 -14.42
CA ARG A 87 0.45 -11.45 -13.42
C ARG A 87 1.77 -10.71 -13.25
N ASP A 88 2.41 -10.39 -14.35
CA ASP A 88 3.69 -9.68 -14.44
C ASP A 88 3.60 -8.30 -13.76
N ALA A 89 2.52 -7.54 -13.99
CA ALA A 89 2.32 -6.27 -13.30
C ALA A 89 2.26 -6.44 -11.77
N ILE A 90 1.57 -7.48 -11.28
CA ILE A 90 1.52 -7.74 -9.85
C ILE A 90 2.90 -8.15 -9.30
N GLU A 91 3.60 -9.06 -9.97
CA GLU A 91 4.88 -9.60 -9.49
C GLU A 91 6.03 -8.57 -9.55
N ASP A 92 6.02 -7.68 -10.55
CA ASP A 92 7.12 -6.75 -10.85
C ASP A 92 6.88 -5.35 -10.29
N ILE A 93 5.62 -4.94 -10.09
CA ILE A 93 5.29 -3.56 -9.67
C ILE A 93 4.74 -3.52 -8.24
N ILE A 94 3.82 -4.42 -7.88
CA ILE A 94 3.09 -4.36 -6.60
C ILE A 94 3.84 -5.14 -5.51
N GLU A 95 4.08 -6.43 -5.74
CA GLU A 95 4.64 -7.33 -4.73
C GLU A 95 6.02 -6.93 -4.20
N PRO A 96 6.97 -6.36 -4.97
CA PRO A 96 8.31 -6.07 -4.45
C PRO A 96 8.28 -5.17 -3.22
N TYR A 97 7.45 -4.12 -3.22
CA TYR A 97 7.34 -3.23 -2.07
C TYR A 97 6.61 -3.87 -0.90
N LEU A 98 5.52 -4.59 -1.16
CA LEU A 98 4.74 -5.26 -0.12
C LEU A 98 5.56 -6.33 0.61
N ILE A 99 6.39 -7.08 -0.11
CA ILE A 99 7.30 -8.08 0.44
C ILE A 99 8.43 -7.40 1.22
N GLN A 100 9.05 -6.36 0.66
CA GLN A 100 10.14 -5.63 1.32
C GLN A 100 9.68 -5.01 2.64
N ARG A 101 8.45 -4.49 2.70
CA ARG A 101 7.84 -3.95 3.93
C ARG A 101 7.29 -5.02 4.87
N GLY A 102 7.33 -6.29 4.46
CA GLY A 102 6.89 -7.42 5.27
C GLY A 102 5.37 -7.52 5.40
N PHE A 103 4.58 -7.00 4.46
CA PHE A 103 3.13 -7.18 4.41
C PHE A 103 2.71 -8.54 3.84
N VAL A 104 3.48 -9.04 2.87
CA VAL A 104 3.18 -10.25 2.11
C VAL A 104 4.37 -11.19 2.15
N GLN A 105 4.10 -12.48 2.29
CA GLN A 105 5.07 -13.56 2.15
C GLN A 105 4.72 -14.43 0.94
N ARG A 106 5.70 -14.65 0.05
CA ARG A 106 5.59 -15.66 -1.01
C ARG A 106 5.92 -17.04 -0.45
N THR A 107 5.07 -18.01 -0.72
CA THR A 107 5.26 -19.42 -0.36
C THR A 107 5.07 -20.29 -1.62
N PRO A 108 5.53 -21.56 -1.61
CA PRO A 108 5.27 -22.48 -2.73
C PRO A 108 3.77 -22.69 -3.02
N ARG A 109 2.91 -22.48 -2.01
CA ARG A 109 1.45 -22.65 -2.12
C ARG A 109 0.72 -21.38 -2.56
N GLY A 110 1.41 -20.22 -2.61
CA GLY A 110 0.80 -18.93 -2.90
C GLY A 110 1.27 -17.82 -1.96
N ARG A 111 0.55 -16.70 -1.98
CA ARG A 111 0.83 -15.51 -1.17
C ARG A 111 0.02 -15.51 0.11
N VAL A 112 0.68 -15.17 1.20
CA VAL A 112 0.10 -15.14 2.56
C VAL A 112 0.36 -13.77 3.17
N LEU A 113 -0.62 -13.23 3.88
CA LEU A 113 -0.46 -12.00 4.63
C LEU A 113 0.26 -12.24 5.96
N THR A 114 1.13 -11.31 6.32
CA THR A 114 1.77 -11.32 7.63
C THR A 114 0.89 -10.62 8.67
N ARG A 115 1.20 -10.81 9.95
CA ARG A 115 0.59 -10.05 11.07
C ARG A 115 0.74 -8.53 10.88
N HIS A 116 1.84 -8.08 10.26
CA HIS A 116 2.06 -6.66 9.99
C HIS A 116 0.99 -6.07 9.06
N ALA A 117 0.56 -6.84 8.05
CA ALA A 117 -0.53 -6.41 7.16
C ALA A 117 -1.85 -6.24 7.90
N TYR A 118 -2.22 -7.20 8.76
CA TYR A 118 -3.44 -7.10 9.57
C TYR A 118 -3.44 -5.87 10.47
N ARG A 119 -2.33 -5.61 11.17
CA ARG A 119 -2.19 -4.39 12.01
C ARG A 119 -2.34 -3.11 11.20
N HIS A 120 -1.70 -3.05 10.02
CA HIS A 120 -1.79 -1.88 9.15
C HIS A 120 -3.20 -1.65 8.61
N MET A 121 -3.90 -2.72 8.24
CA MET A 121 -5.29 -2.68 7.78
C MET A 121 -6.32 -2.55 8.92
N GLN A 122 -5.88 -2.53 10.17
CA GLN A 122 -6.75 -2.52 11.36
C GLN A 122 -7.73 -3.70 11.37
N LEU A 123 -7.26 -4.88 10.95
CA LEU A 123 -8.03 -6.13 10.93
C LEU A 123 -7.56 -7.08 12.05
N PRO A 124 -8.44 -7.95 12.57
CA PRO A 124 -8.05 -8.95 13.56
C PRO A 124 -7.02 -9.92 12.98
N GLU A 125 -5.95 -10.19 13.73
CA GLU A 125 -4.92 -11.16 13.32
C GLU A 125 -5.49 -12.59 13.34
N PRO A 126 -5.27 -13.41 12.30
CA PRO A 126 -5.64 -14.82 12.32
C PRO A 126 -4.81 -15.55 13.39
N GLY A 127 -5.49 -16.22 14.33
CA GLY A 127 -4.85 -17.04 15.36
C GLY A 127 -4.33 -16.29 16.59
N ALA A 128 -4.66 -15.00 16.75
CA ALA A 128 -4.52 -14.35 18.05
C ALA A 128 -5.61 -14.89 18.99
N ALA A 129 -5.26 -15.86 19.85
CA ALA A 129 -6.06 -16.11 21.06
C ALA A 129 -6.20 -14.77 21.82
N PRO A 130 -7.35 -14.49 22.46
CA PRO A 130 -7.51 -13.26 23.22
C PRO A 130 -6.42 -13.23 24.28
N VAL A 131 -5.54 -12.23 24.19
CA VAL A 131 -4.61 -11.95 25.28
C VAL A 131 -5.47 -11.40 26.40
N ALA A 132 -5.82 -12.25 27.36
CA ALA A 132 -6.41 -11.82 28.61
C ALA A 132 -5.42 -10.88 29.29
N ALA A 133 -5.84 -9.63 29.47
CA ALA A 133 -5.26 -8.66 30.40
C ALA A 133 -6.40 -7.84 31.00
#